data_AF-A0A162IN11-F1
#
_entry.id   AF-A0A162IN11-F1
#
_cell.length_a   1.000
_cell.length_b   1.000
_cell.length_c   1.000
_cell.angle_alpha   90.00
_cell.angle_beta   90.00
_cell.angle_gamma   90.00
#
_symmetry.space_group_name_H-M   'P 1'
#
loop_
_entity.id
_entity.type
_entity.pdbx_description
1 polymer ?
#
loop_
_entity_poly.entity_id
_entity_poly.type
_entity_poly.pdbx_seq_one_letter_code
_entity_poly.pdbx_strand_id
1 'polypeptide(L)'
;MGSSQKRKNEKKKDFQKQKLKVGKTKPKPSNYTDTSFKAKSIVLNQQSLSTSAPSFNAQFAHSVSLLGSKSDTQRQGGETGRASAIVYKVLKGIDNEALR
;
A
#
# COMPACT_ATOMS: atom_id res chain seq x y z
N MET A 1 -48.37 39.58 -8.96
CA MET A 1 -47.22 40.48 -9.18
C MET A 1 -46.05 40.06 -8.29
N GLY A 2 -45.09 39.26 -8.77
CA GLY A 2 -43.98 38.75 -7.90
C GLY A 2 -42.69 38.35 -8.64
N SER A 3 -42.72 38.34 -9.97
CA SER A 3 -41.59 37.99 -10.84
C SER A 3 -40.48 39.05 -10.84
N SER A 4 -40.80 40.31 -10.54
CA SER A 4 -39.84 41.43 -10.53
C SER A 4 -38.87 41.37 -9.35
N GLN A 5 -39.34 40.98 -8.16
CA GLN A 5 -38.50 40.84 -6.97
C GLN A 5 -37.56 39.64 -7.06
N LYS A 6 -38.00 38.51 -7.62
CA LYS A 6 -37.12 37.36 -7.92
C LYS A 6 -35.98 37.76 -8.85
N ARG A 7 -36.29 38.39 -10.00
CA ARG A 7 -35.28 38.86 -10.96
C ARG A 7 -34.31 39.89 -10.37
N LYS A 8 -34.79 40.81 -9.52
CA LYS A 8 -33.92 41.76 -8.79
C LYS A 8 -33.00 41.04 -7.80
N ASN A 9 -33.50 40.03 -7.10
CA ASN A 9 -32.71 39.28 -6.12
C ASN A 9 -31.67 38.37 -6.77
N GLU A 10 -32.00 37.75 -7.91
CA GLU A 10 -31.07 36.95 -8.72
C GLU A 10 -29.93 37.81 -9.27
N LYS A 11 -30.26 38.97 -9.86
CA LYS A 11 -29.24 39.95 -10.30
C LYS A 11 -28.36 40.45 -9.15
N LYS A 12 -28.93 40.65 -7.96
CA LYS A 12 -28.14 41.03 -6.79
C LYS A 12 -27.21 39.92 -6.32
N LYS A 13 -27.65 38.65 -6.39
CA LYS A 13 -26.84 37.48 -6.00
C LYS A 13 -25.61 37.31 -6.89
N ASP A 14 -25.76 37.61 -8.17
CA ASP A 14 -24.70 37.48 -9.18
C ASP A 14 -23.49 38.41 -8.92
N PHE A 15 -23.70 39.52 -8.20
CA PHE A 15 -22.67 40.52 -7.92
C PHE A 15 -22.40 40.76 -6.42
N GLN A 16 -22.74 39.81 -5.54
CA GLN A 16 -22.41 39.95 -4.11
C GLN A 16 -20.92 39.69 -3.88
N LYS A 17 -20.14 40.77 -3.82
CA LYS A 17 -18.76 40.71 -3.30
C LYS A 17 -18.82 40.26 -1.84
N GLN A 18 -18.24 39.09 -1.57
CA GLN A 18 -18.18 38.53 -0.23
C GLN A 18 -17.39 39.48 0.69
N LYS A 19 -17.98 39.88 1.82
CA LYS A 19 -17.36 40.81 2.78
C LYS A 19 -16.00 40.25 3.24
N LEU A 20 -14.95 41.05 3.11
CA LEU A 20 -13.61 40.72 3.63
C LEU A 20 -13.72 40.54 5.15
N LYS A 21 -13.42 39.33 5.63
CA LYS A 21 -13.37 39.02 7.06
C LYS A 21 -11.92 39.20 7.51
N VAL A 22 -11.68 40.21 8.35
CA VAL A 22 -10.36 40.47 8.93
C VAL A 22 -9.93 39.24 9.75
N GLY A 23 -8.68 38.81 9.61
CA GLY A 23 -8.12 37.63 10.29
C GLY A 23 -8.36 36.28 9.59
N LYS A 24 -9.11 36.23 8.47
CA LYS A 24 -9.24 35.01 7.64
C LYS A 24 -8.40 35.14 6.37
N THR A 25 -7.94 33.99 5.86
CA THR A 25 -7.23 33.94 4.58
C THR A 25 -8.08 34.53 3.46
N LYS A 26 -7.43 35.34 2.62
CA LYS A 26 -8.07 35.95 1.45
C LYS A 26 -8.62 34.82 0.55
N PRO A 27 -9.88 34.91 0.08
CA PRO A 27 -10.44 33.91 -0.81
C PRO A 27 -9.65 33.85 -2.12
N LYS A 28 -9.54 32.64 -2.67
CA LYS A 28 -8.95 32.40 -3.98
C LYS A 28 -9.72 33.20 -5.05
N PRO A 29 -9.03 33.74 -6.07
CA PRO A 29 -9.70 34.47 -7.15
C PRO A 29 -10.64 33.54 -7.93
N SER A 30 -11.66 34.10 -8.60
CA SER A 30 -12.74 33.33 -9.24
C SER A 30 -12.29 32.47 -10.43
N ASN A 31 -11.10 32.72 -10.96
CA ASN A 31 -10.45 31.96 -12.04
C ASN A 31 -9.41 30.96 -11.52
N TYR A 32 -9.40 30.67 -10.21
CA TYR A 32 -8.45 29.73 -9.62
C TYR A 32 -8.84 28.28 -9.95
N THR A 33 -7.98 27.58 -10.69
CA THR A 33 -8.07 26.13 -10.89
C THR A 33 -7.31 25.41 -9.79
N ASP A 34 -7.98 24.54 -9.04
CA ASP A 34 -7.33 23.72 -8.01
C ASP A 34 -6.79 22.43 -8.62
N THR A 35 -5.46 22.29 -8.65
CA THR A 35 -4.76 21.09 -9.13
C THR A 35 -4.40 20.13 -8.01
N SER A 36 -4.91 20.33 -6.79
CA SER A 36 -4.69 19.38 -5.71
C SER A 36 -5.45 18.08 -5.97
N PHE A 37 -4.72 17.00 -6.22
CA PHE A 37 -5.27 15.64 -6.25
C PHE A 37 -4.52 14.75 -5.24
N LYS A 38 -5.22 13.75 -4.71
CA LYS A 38 -4.62 12.70 -3.87
C LYS A 38 -4.78 11.38 -4.61
N ALA A 39 -3.65 10.76 -4.94
CA ALA A 39 -3.62 9.40 -5.47
C ALA A 39 -3.10 8.45 -4.38
N LYS A 40 -3.76 7.30 -4.22
CA LYS A 40 -3.28 6.19 -3.37
C LYS A 40 -2.89 5.04 -4.28
N SER A 41 -1.76 4.41 -3.99
CA SER A 41 -1.34 3.19 -4.68
C SER A 41 -2.03 1.97 -4.06
N ILE A 42 -2.34 0.99 -4.90
CA ILE A 42 -2.80 -0.32 -4.46
C ILE A 42 -1.55 -1.18 -4.22
N VAL A 43 -1.39 -1.68 -2.99
CA VAL A 43 -0.33 -2.66 -2.68
C VAL A 43 -0.91 -4.04 -2.90
N LEU A 44 -0.32 -4.79 -3.84
CA LEU A 44 -0.67 -6.18 -4.10
C LEU A 44 0.18 -7.11 -3.23
N ASN A 45 -0.41 -8.20 -2.74
CA ASN A 45 0.35 -9.25 -2.06
C ASN A 45 1.20 -9.99 -3.09
N GLN A 46 2.51 -10.09 -2.83
CA GLN A 46 3.43 -10.82 -3.69
C GLN A 46 3.16 -12.32 -3.60
N GLN A 47 2.82 -12.94 -4.73
CA GLN A 47 2.70 -14.39 -4.85
C GLN A 47 4.02 -14.97 -5.39
N SER A 48 4.39 -16.16 -4.94
CA SER A 48 5.59 -16.88 -5.40
C SER A 48 5.38 -17.49 -6.80
N LEU A 49 5.11 -16.64 -7.80
CA LEU A 49 4.84 -17.02 -9.20
C LEU A 49 6.03 -16.73 -10.13
N SER A 50 7.19 -16.40 -9.57
CA SER A 50 8.38 -16.10 -10.37
C SER A 50 8.95 -17.38 -11.00
N THR A 51 9.36 -17.27 -12.27
CA THR A 51 10.13 -18.32 -12.98
C THR A 51 11.57 -18.41 -12.50
N SER A 52 12.05 -17.39 -11.78
CA SER A 52 13.37 -17.39 -11.16
C SER A 52 13.36 -18.27 -9.92
N ALA A 53 14.39 -19.11 -9.76
CA ALA A 53 14.57 -19.94 -8.58
C ALA A 53 14.50 -19.08 -7.30
N PRO A 54 13.60 -19.36 -6.35
CA PRO A 54 13.51 -18.58 -5.12
C PRO A 54 14.79 -18.74 -4.30
N SER A 55 15.21 -17.67 -3.63
CA SER A 55 16.40 -17.72 -2.78
C SER A 55 16.21 -18.70 -1.62
N PHE A 56 17.32 -19.28 -1.15
CA PHE A 56 17.28 -20.23 -0.03
C PHE A 56 16.57 -19.66 1.21
N ASN A 57 16.82 -18.39 1.55
CA ASN A 57 16.18 -17.72 2.67
C ASN A 57 14.67 -17.55 2.46
N ALA A 58 14.22 -17.27 1.23
CA ALA A 58 12.80 -17.17 0.92
C ALA A 58 12.10 -18.53 1.04
N GLN A 59 12.74 -19.61 0.56
CA GLN A 59 12.23 -20.97 0.73
C GLN A 59 12.16 -21.39 2.20
N PHE A 60 13.21 -21.09 2.97
CA PHE A 60 13.23 -21.39 4.40
C PHE A 60 12.12 -20.64 5.17
N ALA A 61 11.94 -19.34 4.90
CA ALA A 61 10.88 -18.55 5.52
C ALA A 61 9.49 -19.11 5.19
N HIS A 62 9.27 -19.54 3.94
CA HIS A 62 8.04 -20.21 3.53
C HIS A 62 7.83 -21.54 4.28
N SER A 63 8.85 -22.40 4.38
CA SER A 63 8.77 -23.66 5.15
C SER A 63 8.46 -23.43 6.63
N VAL A 64 9.00 -22.38 7.24
CA VAL A 64 8.67 -21.97 8.62
C VAL A 64 7.21 -21.55 8.72
N SER A 65 6.72 -20.77 7.74
CA SER A 65 5.32 -20.28 7.72
C SER A 65 4.31 -21.43 7.64
N LEU A 66 4.64 -22.53 6.95
CA LEU A 66 3.76 -23.70 6.84
C LEU A 66 3.55 -24.44 8.17
N LEU A 67 4.43 -24.25 9.17
CA LEU A 67 4.26 -24.88 10.47
C LEU A 67 3.08 -24.33 11.28
N GLY A 68 2.66 -23.10 10.99
CA GLY A 68 1.46 -22.49 11.58
C GLY A 68 0.18 -22.76 10.78
N SER A 69 0.25 -23.58 9.72
CA SER A 69 -0.92 -23.88 8.89
C SER A 69 -1.90 -24.81 9.62
N LYS A 70 -3.19 -24.69 9.31
CA LYS A 70 -4.27 -25.51 9.90
C LYS A 70 -4.34 -26.92 9.33
N SER A 71 -3.64 -27.19 8.23
CA SER A 71 -3.61 -28.50 7.56
C SER A 71 -2.39 -29.28 8.01
N ASP A 72 -2.58 -30.48 8.57
CA ASP A 72 -1.46 -31.32 9.01
C ASP A 72 -0.56 -31.74 7.84
N THR A 73 -1.11 -31.97 6.65
CA THR A 73 -0.31 -32.30 5.45
C THR A 73 0.64 -31.15 5.10
N GLN A 74 0.17 -29.90 5.18
CA GLN A 74 1.01 -28.72 4.92
C GLN A 74 2.06 -28.53 6.02
N ARG A 75 1.69 -28.83 7.26
CA ARG A 75 2.60 -28.76 8.42
C ARG A 75 3.74 -29.78 8.29
N GLN A 76 3.44 -31.03 7.92
CA GLN A 76 4.44 -32.07 7.65
C GLN A 76 5.39 -31.69 6.50
N GLY A 77 4.86 -31.10 5.42
CA GLY A 77 5.67 -30.57 4.33
C GLY A 77 6.62 -29.46 4.80
N GLY A 78 6.14 -28.56 5.67
CA GLY A 78 6.95 -27.53 6.31
C GLY A 78 8.07 -28.09 7.19
N GLU A 79 7.78 -29.11 8.02
CA GLU A 79 8.77 -29.77 8.88
C GLU A 79 9.91 -30.40 8.07
N THR A 80 9.55 -31.11 7.01
CA THR A 80 10.52 -31.75 6.08
C THR A 80 11.42 -30.71 5.41
N GLY A 81 10.83 -29.60 4.93
CA GLY A 81 11.58 -28.50 4.32
C GLY A 81 12.55 -27.82 5.29
N ARG A 82 12.15 -27.62 6.55
CA ARG A 82 13.03 -27.03 7.58
C ARG A 82 14.20 -27.94 7.93
N ALA A 83 13.96 -29.24 8.08
CA ALA A 83 15.02 -30.21 8.36
C ALA A 83 16.07 -30.22 7.24
N SER A 84 15.63 -30.26 5.98
CA SER A 84 16.50 -30.20 4.81
C SER A 84 17.34 -28.91 4.77
N ALA A 85 16.73 -27.76 5.07
CA ALA A 85 17.43 -26.48 5.12
C ALA A 85 18.50 -26.42 6.23
N ILE A 86 18.22 -26.99 7.40
CA ILE A 86 19.19 -27.06 8.51
C ILE A 86 20.38 -27.94 8.11
N VAL A 87 20.11 -29.14 7.57
CA VAL A 87 21.16 -30.06 7.10
C VAL A 87 22.03 -29.39 6.03
N TYR A 88 21.42 -28.73 5.04
CA TYR A 88 22.16 -28.01 4.00
C TYR A 88 23.07 -26.92 4.58
N LYS A 89 22.58 -26.14 5.55
CA LYS A 89 23.37 -25.08 6.18
C LYS A 89 24.52 -25.63 7.03
N VAL A 90 24.29 -26.74 7.74
CA VAL A 90 25.33 -27.43 8.52
C VAL A 90 26.42 -27.98 7.59
N LEU A 91 26.05 -28.68 6.52
CA LEU A 91 27.00 -29.20 5.53
C LEU A 91 27.84 -28.08 4.89
N LYS A 92 27.20 -27.00 4.43
CA LYS A 92 27.91 -25.85 3.85
C LYS A 92 28.78 -25.08 4.85
N GLY A 93 28.46 -25.13 6.13
CA GLY A 93 29.30 -24.56 7.19
C GLY A 93 30.56 -25.39 7.43
N ILE A 94 30.44 -26.72 7.40
CA ILE A 94 31.57 -27.65 7.57
C ILE A 94 32.58 -27.50 6.41
N ASP A 95 32.09 -27.36 5.17
CA ASP A 95 32.95 -27.19 3.99
C ASP A 95 33.81 -25.91 4.04
N ASN A 96 33.36 -24.87 4.76
CA ASN A 96 34.04 -23.57 4.82
C ASN A 96 35.07 -23.48 5.96
N GLU A 97 34.90 -24.29 7.00
CA GLU A 97 35.91 -24.49 8.06
C GLU A 97 37.08 -25.38 7.58
N ALA A 98 36.83 -26.32 6.66
CA ALA A 98 37.86 -27.21 6.11
C ALA A 98 38.77 -26.55 5.04
N LEU A 99 38.46 -25.32 4.62
CA LEU A 99 39.20 -24.53 3.63
C LEU A 99 39.95 -23.33 4.24
N ARG A 100 40.06 -23.27 5.58
CA ARG A 100 40.97 -22.38 6.31
C ARG A 100 42.13 -23.15 6.89
#